data_AF-A0ABD2YYS3-F1
#
_entry.id   AF-A0ABD2YYS3-F1
#
_cell.length_a   1.000
_cell.length_b   1.000
_cell.length_c   1.000
_cell.angle_alpha   90.00
_cell.angle_beta   90.00
_cell.angle_gamma   90.00
#
_symmetry.space_group_name_H-M   'P 1'
#
loop_
_entity.id
_entity.type
_entity.pdbx_description
1 polymer ?
#
loop_
_entity_poly.entity_id
_entity_poly.type
_entity_poly.pdbx_seq_one_letter_code
_entity_poly.pdbx_strand_id
1 'polypeptide(L)'
;MHDQIRDMGRQIVQRESYVDAGKRSRLWGQDEIMMVLKDRKGTRSIEGITLDFGKKQKLSTEKQDDRIYLRKFPGLKSTIVFLVQQYKNCFGRSAEEGTLLNTGSFRSMINLRLLQINHAQLEGHFMILPAAMKWLQWKGCPLKSLPSALFSKDLAVLDLSQSSIEQL
;
A
#
# COMPACT_ATOMS: atom_id res chain seq x y z
N MET A 1 -6.10 -20.11 2.93
CA MET A 1 -5.78 -19.81 4.34
C MET A 1 -7.10 -19.63 5.07
N HIS A 2 -7.32 -20.32 6.19
CA HIS A 2 -8.56 -20.16 6.97
C HIS A 2 -8.59 -18.77 7.62
N ASP A 3 -9.77 -18.13 7.60
CA ASP A 3 -9.95 -16.78 8.11
C ASP A 3 -9.56 -16.65 9.58
N GLN A 4 -9.77 -17.69 10.39
CA GLN A 4 -9.42 -17.71 11.82
C GLN A 4 -7.91 -17.52 12.06
N ILE A 5 -7.05 -18.23 11.34
CA ILE A 5 -5.59 -18.13 11.49
C ILE A 5 -5.11 -16.73 11.10
N ARG A 6 -5.69 -16.17 10.04
CA ARG A 6 -5.38 -14.82 9.57
C ARG A 6 -5.76 -13.79 10.63
N ASP A 7 -6.94 -13.91 11.21
CA ASP A 7 -7.47 -12.98 12.19
C ASP A 7 -6.69 -13.05 13.51
N MET A 8 -6.35 -14.26 13.97
CA MET A 8 -5.43 -14.46 15.10
C MET A 8 -4.06 -13.82 14.85
N GLY A 9 -3.49 -14.03 13.66
CA GLY A 9 -2.22 -13.42 13.27
C GLY A 9 -2.27 -11.89 13.33
N ARG A 10 -3.36 -11.28 12.87
CA ARG A 10 -3.55 -9.82 12.97
C ARG A 10 -3.64 -9.34 14.42
N GLN A 11 -4.36 -10.07 15.28
CA GLN A 11 -4.46 -9.71 16.69
C GLN A 11 -3.11 -9.76 17.41
N ILE A 12 -2.27 -10.76 17.12
CA ILE A 12 -0.92 -10.85 17.70
C ILE A 12 -0.12 -9.60 17.36
N VAL A 13 -0.14 -9.18 16.09
CA VAL A 13 0.60 -8.00 15.64
C VAL A 13 0.04 -6.71 16.24
N GLN A 14 -1.28 -6.60 16.39
CA GLN A 14 -1.89 -5.44 17.06
C GLN A 14 -1.48 -5.33 18.53
N ARG A 15 -1.27 -6.46 19.23
CA ARG A 15 -0.81 -6.50 20.62
C ARG A 15 0.63 -6.00 20.80
N GLU A 16 1.46 -6.03 19.76
CA GLU A 16 2.82 -5.50 19.83
C GLU A 16 2.83 -3.99 20.05
N SER A 17 1.85 -3.28 19.49
CA SER A 17 1.64 -1.85 19.71
C SER A 17 0.25 -1.42 19.26
N TYR A 18 -0.61 -1.08 20.21
CA TYR A 18 -1.96 -0.60 19.91
C TYR A 18 -1.98 0.80 19.32
N VAL A 19 -1.09 1.67 19.81
CA VAL A 19 -1.08 3.11 19.50
C VAL A 19 -0.24 3.42 18.25
N ASP A 20 0.94 2.82 18.17
CA ASP A 20 1.94 3.16 17.17
C ASP A 20 2.16 1.99 16.20
N ALA A 21 1.56 2.10 15.01
CA ALA A 21 1.73 1.12 13.95
C ALA A 21 3.21 0.96 13.51
N GLY A 22 4.03 2.01 13.63
CA GLY A 22 5.44 1.98 13.26
C GLY A 22 6.29 1.01 14.09
N LYS A 23 5.80 0.58 15.26
CA LYS A 23 6.45 -0.38 16.17
C LYS A 23 5.98 -1.82 16.00
N ARG A 24 5.02 -2.08 15.12
CA ARG A 24 4.52 -3.44 14.81
C ARG A 24 5.48 -4.15 13.86
N SER A 25 5.49 -5.47 13.92
CA SER A 25 6.26 -6.37 13.06
C SER A 25 5.71 -6.41 11.65
N ARG A 26 4.40 -6.24 11.49
CA ARG A 26 3.70 -6.37 10.20
C ARG A 26 2.67 -5.29 10.02
N LEU A 27 2.55 -4.80 8.79
CA LEU A 27 1.54 -3.85 8.37
C LEU A 27 0.83 -4.35 7.11
N TRP A 28 -0.50 -4.25 7.09
CA TRP A 28 -1.35 -4.68 5.96
C TRP A 28 -2.48 -3.70 5.64
N GLY A 29 -2.78 -2.75 6.52
CA GLY A 29 -3.80 -1.73 6.29
C GLY A 29 -3.23 -0.57 5.47
N GLN A 30 -3.84 -0.27 4.32
CA GLN A 30 -3.35 0.77 3.41
C GLN A 30 -3.19 2.13 4.10
N ASP A 31 -4.18 2.54 4.91
CA ASP A 31 -4.16 3.82 5.62
C ASP A 31 -3.08 3.88 6.70
N GLU A 32 -2.94 2.79 7.48
CA GLU A 32 -1.89 2.67 8.51
C GLU A 32 -0.50 2.73 7.88
N ILE A 33 -0.29 1.97 6.79
CA ILE A 33 0.97 1.96 6.06
C ILE A 33 1.27 3.34 5.52
N MET A 34 0.30 3.99 4.87
CA MET A 34 0.50 5.30 4.28
C MET A 34 0.85 6.35 5.33
N MET A 35 0.21 6.31 6.50
CA MET A 35 0.54 7.18 7.63
C MET A 35 1.97 6.94 8.12
N VAL A 36 2.36 5.67 8.33
CA VAL A 36 3.72 5.30 8.79
C VAL A 36 4.79 5.73 7.78
N LEU A 37 4.55 5.56 6.49
CA LEU A 37 5.51 5.91 5.43
C LEU A 37 5.62 7.42 5.23
N LYS A 38 4.50 8.15 5.20
CA LYS A 38 4.48 9.62 5.06
C LYS A 38 5.18 10.32 6.22
N ASP A 39 4.90 9.88 7.45
CA ASP A 39 5.51 10.45 8.66
C ASP A 39 6.92 9.91 8.94
N ARG A 40 7.43 8.98 8.12
CA ARG A 40 8.69 8.25 8.35
C ARG A 40 8.79 7.64 9.76
N LYS A 41 7.67 7.14 10.28
CA LYS A 41 7.54 6.53 11.61
C LYS A 41 7.92 5.05 11.65
N GLY A 42 8.25 4.46 10.50
CA GLY A 42 8.67 3.07 10.45
C GLY A 42 9.91 2.84 11.31
N THR A 43 9.94 1.72 12.03
CA THR A 43 11.06 1.37 12.90
C THR A 43 11.67 0.05 12.47
N ARG A 44 12.79 -0.33 13.11
CA ARG A 44 13.41 -1.65 12.94
C ARG A 44 12.50 -2.82 13.36
N SER A 45 11.39 -2.56 14.05
CA SER A 45 10.43 -3.61 14.39
C SER A 45 9.71 -4.13 13.16
N ILE A 46 9.52 -3.29 12.12
CA ILE A 46 8.78 -3.69 10.92
C ILE A 46 9.59 -4.70 10.12
N GLU A 47 9.04 -5.91 10.01
CA GLU A 47 9.57 -7.02 9.23
C GLU A 47 8.76 -7.28 7.95
N GLY A 48 7.49 -6.89 7.91
CA GLY A 48 6.61 -7.15 6.77
C GLY A 48 5.67 -6.00 6.43
N ILE A 49 5.62 -5.61 5.16
CA ILE A 49 4.66 -4.64 4.63
C ILE A 49 3.92 -5.26 3.45
N THR A 50 2.60 -5.19 3.51
CA THR A 50 1.72 -5.57 2.41
C THR A 50 0.86 -4.39 2.00
N LEU A 51 1.22 -3.77 0.88
CA LEU A 51 0.54 -2.63 0.29
C LEU A 51 0.17 -2.96 -1.15
N ASP A 52 -1.11 -2.87 -1.47
CA ASP A 52 -1.63 -3.16 -2.81
C ASP A 52 -2.46 -1.98 -3.29
N PHE A 53 -2.02 -1.34 -4.37
CA PHE A 53 -2.83 -0.36 -5.07
C PHE A 53 -3.61 -1.07 -6.15
N GLY A 54 -4.94 -0.93 -6.14
CA GLY A 54 -5.77 -1.48 -7.20
C GLY A 54 -5.28 -1.03 -8.58
N LYS A 55 -5.31 -1.94 -9.58
CA LYS A 55 -4.94 -1.62 -10.96
C LYS A 55 -5.71 -0.39 -11.43
N LYS A 56 -5.00 0.69 -11.73
CA LYS A 56 -5.58 1.79 -12.51
C LYS A 56 -5.82 1.26 -13.92
N GLN A 57 -7.04 0.81 -14.22
CA GLN A 57 -7.44 0.70 -15.62
C GLN A 57 -7.35 2.11 -16.21
N LYS A 58 -6.78 2.27 -17.41
CA LYS A 58 -7.00 3.48 -18.22
C LYS A 58 -8.51 3.54 -18.45
N LEU A 59 -9.22 4.22 -17.57
CA LEU A 59 -10.63 4.50 -17.75
C LEU A 59 -10.68 5.45 -18.94
N SER A 60 -11.03 4.93 -20.12
CA SER A 60 -11.71 5.74 -21.12
C SER A 60 -12.81 6.49 -20.36
N THR A 61 -12.76 7.82 -20.40
CA THR A 61 -13.71 8.71 -19.74
C THR A 61 -15.14 8.34 -20.10
N GLU A 62 -15.74 7.48 -19.29
CA GLU A 62 -17.18 7.33 -19.22
C GLU A 62 -17.60 7.89 -17.88
N LYS A 63 -18.25 9.06 -17.96
CA LYS A 63 -18.93 9.71 -16.84
C LYS A 63 -20.01 8.75 -16.36
N GLN A 64 -19.72 7.94 -15.35
CA GLN A 64 -20.72 7.11 -14.71
C GLN A 64 -21.77 8.04 -14.08
N ASP A 65 -23.01 7.92 -14.55
CA ASP A 65 -24.11 8.82 -14.24
C ASP A 65 -24.59 8.62 -12.78
N ASP A 66 -24.09 9.45 -11.87
CA ASP A 66 -24.49 9.52 -10.44
C ASP A 66 -25.99 9.80 -10.24
N ARG A 67 -26.74 10.09 -11.31
CA ARG A 67 -28.20 10.33 -11.30
C ARG A 67 -29.03 9.11 -10.92
N ILE A 68 -28.53 7.89 -11.10
CA ILE A 68 -29.31 6.66 -10.84
C ILE A 68 -29.64 6.49 -9.35
N TYR A 69 -28.72 6.87 -8.45
CA TYR A 69 -28.92 6.73 -7.00
C TYR A 69 -29.83 7.81 -6.40
N LEU A 70 -29.73 9.05 -6.90
CA LEU A 70 -30.53 10.18 -6.42
C LEU A 70 -32.02 10.07 -6.77
N ARG A 71 -32.36 9.26 -7.77
CA ARG A 71 -33.75 9.10 -8.24
C ARG A 71 -34.62 8.26 -7.30
N LYS A 72 -34.01 7.47 -6.41
CA LYS A 72 -34.73 6.47 -5.59
C LYS A 72 -35.39 7.04 -4.32
N PHE A 73 -35.06 8.27 -3.90
CA PHE A 73 -35.61 8.89 -2.69
C PHE A 73 -35.85 10.40 -2.88
N PRO A 74 -37.07 10.84 -3.26
CA PRO A 74 -37.32 12.24 -3.64
C PRO A 74 -37.36 13.23 -2.47
N GLY A 75 -37.34 12.77 -1.21
CA GLY A 75 -37.79 13.55 -0.05
C GLY A 75 -36.75 13.99 0.99
N LEU A 76 -35.48 13.57 0.89
CA LEU A 76 -34.47 13.87 1.92
C LEU A 76 -33.16 14.42 1.31
N LYS A 77 -33.31 15.44 0.45
CA LYS A 77 -32.20 15.93 -0.41
C LYS A 77 -31.13 16.74 0.30
N SER A 78 -31.38 17.29 1.49
CA SER A 78 -30.39 18.15 2.17
C SER A 78 -29.44 17.35 3.07
N THR A 79 -30.00 16.55 4.00
CA THR A 79 -29.20 15.88 5.03
C THR A 79 -28.53 14.60 4.55
N ILE A 80 -29.17 13.80 3.69
CA ILE A 80 -28.50 12.61 3.11
C ILE A 80 -27.41 13.03 2.15
N VAL A 81 -27.60 14.09 1.35
CA VAL A 81 -26.51 14.59 0.49
C VAL A 81 -25.35 15.07 1.34
N PHE A 82 -25.60 15.79 2.43
CA PHE A 82 -24.54 16.20 3.36
C PHE A 82 -23.85 15.01 4.03
N LEU A 83 -24.60 13.99 4.49
CA LEU A 83 -24.01 12.80 5.12
C LEU A 83 -23.28 11.91 4.12
N VAL A 84 -23.79 11.75 2.90
CA VAL A 84 -23.10 11.09 1.79
C VAL A 84 -21.91 11.92 1.34
N GLN A 85 -21.95 13.25 1.41
CA GLN A 85 -20.81 14.13 1.13
C GLN A 85 -19.74 14.02 2.22
N GLN A 86 -20.14 13.90 3.50
CA GLN A 86 -19.23 13.67 4.62
C GLN A 86 -18.60 12.27 4.53
N TYR A 87 -19.39 11.23 4.23
CA TYR A 87 -18.87 9.90 3.95
C TYR A 87 -18.02 9.85 2.67
N LYS A 88 -18.37 10.59 1.62
CA LYS A 88 -17.54 10.79 0.42
C LYS A 88 -16.30 11.64 0.70
N ASN A 89 -16.24 12.48 1.72
CA ASN A 89 -15.01 13.17 2.11
C ASN A 89 -14.10 12.25 2.94
N CYS A 90 -14.67 11.36 3.76
CA CYS A 90 -13.90 10.35 4.50
C CYS A 90 -13.46 9.14 3.63
N PHE A 91 -14.20 8.83 2.56
CA PHE A 91 -13.98 7.66 1.69
C PHE A 91 -13.63 8.03 0.23
N GLY A 92 -13.65 9.32 -0.10
CA GLY A 92 -13.40 9.80 -1.45
C GLY A 92 -11.93 9.96 -1.72
N ARG A 93 -11.41 9.01 -2.51
CA ARG A 93 -10.45 9.23 -3.59
C ARG A 93 -9.52 10.45 -3.39
N SER A 94 -8.36 10.24 -2.79
CA SER A 94 -7.16 10.87 -3.36
C SER A 94 -6.73 10.03 -4.55
N ALA A 95 -7.34 10.29 -5.72
CA ALA A 95 -7.09 9.54 -6.94
C ALA A 95 -5.67 9.80 -7.52
N GLU A 96 -4.91 10.77 -6.98
CA GLU A 96 -3.63 11.15 -7.56
C GLU A 96 -2.44 11.17 -6.57
N GLU A 97 -2.63 11.39 -5.27
CA GLU A 97 -1.49 11.43 -4.33
C GLU A 97 -1.18 10.10 -3.61
N GLY A 98 -2.04 9.08 -3.76
CA GLY A 98 -1.95 7.85 -2.98
C GLY A 98 -0.89 6.85 -3.45
N THR A 99 -0.34 6.96 -4.65
CA THR A 99 0.50 5.90 -5.27
C THR A 99 2.01 6.13 -5.08
N LEU A 100 2.42 7.34 -4.70
CA LEU A 100 3.82 7.73 -4.63
C LEU A 100 4.39 7.49 -3.22
N LEU A 101 5.37 6.61 -3.12
CA LEU A 101 6.06 6.27 -1.87
C LEU A 101 7.50 6.77 -1.94
N ASN A 102 7.91 7.53 -0.92
CA ASN A 102 9.29 7.96 -0.80
C ASN A 102 10.16 6.80 -0.32
N THR A 103 11.18 6.44 -1.10
CA THR A 103 12.14 5.38 -0.75
C THR A 103 12.82 5.61 0.60
N GLY A 104 13.07 6.86 1.00
CA GLY A 104 13.67 7.21 2.28
C GLY A 104 12.81 6.90 3.51
N SER A 105 11.52 6.59 3.34
CA SER A 105 10.64 6.15 4.44
C SER A 105 10.97 4.74 4.94
N PHE A 106 11.59 3.90 4.10
CA PHE A 106 11.99 2.53 4.46
C PHE A 106 13.35 2.46 5.15
N ARG A 107 14.09 3.58 5.24
CA ARG A 107 15.50 3.60 5.70
C ARG A 107 15.71 3.04 7.11
N SER A 108 14.75 3.27 7.99
CA SER A 108 14.78 2.80 9.39
C SER A 108 14.32 1.36 9.57
N MET A 109 13.68 0.76 8.56
CA MET A 109 13.12 -0.60 8.58
C MET A 109 14.17 -1.63 8.16
N ILE A 110 15.30 -1.63 8.85
CA ILE A 110 16.47 -2.46 8.51
C ILE A 110 16.23 -3.97 8.62
N ASN A 111 15.16 -4.38 9.32
CA ASN A 111 14.75 -5.78 9.46
C ASN A 111 13.62 -6.15 8.51
N LEU A 112 13.32 -5.33 7.50
CA LEU A 112 12.27 -5.62 6.54
C LEU A 112 12.64 -6.86 5.71
N ARG A 113 11.80 -7.89 5.80
CA ARG A 113 11.98 -9.20 5.17
C ARG A 113 11.00 -9.43 4.04
N LEU A 114 9.79 -8.89 4.18
CA LEU A 114 8.70 -9.02 3.21
C LEU A 114 8.22 -7.62 2.80
N LEU A 115 8.30 -7.35 1.50
CA LEU A 115 7.76 -6.13 0.91
C LEU A 115 6.87 -6.49 -0.27
N GLN A 116 5.58 -6.18 -0.15
CA GLN A 116 4.63 -6.17 -1.26
C GLN A 116 4.16 -4.73 -1.49
N ILE A 117 4.39 -4.20 -2.69
CA ILE A 117 4.06 -2.82 -3.10
C ILE A 117 3.49 -2.81 -4.52
N ASN A 118 2.43 -3.59 -4.75
CA ASN A 118 1.84 -3.73 -6.07
C ASN A 118 1.28 -2.40 -6.58
N HIS A 119 1.61 -2.08 -7.83
CA HIS A 119 1.18 -0.89 -8.55
C HIS A 119 1.59 0.43 -7.88
N ALA A 120 2.54 0.39 -6.94
CA ALA A 120 3.12 1.55 -6.28
C ALA A 120 4.20 2.19 -7.15
N GLN A 121 4.32 3.52 -7.06
CA GLN A 121 5.44 4.29 -7.60
C GLN A 121 6.40 4.60 -6.46
N LEU A 122 7.67 4.27 -6.64
CA LEU A 122 8.71 4.64 -5.68
C LEU A 122 9.48 5.86 -6.20
N GLU A 123 9.67 6.85 -5.34
CA GLU A 123 10.48 8.04 -5.63
C GLU A 123 11.74 8.09 -4.75
N GLY A 124 12.81 8.62 -5.33
CA GLY A 124 14.08 8.85 -4.66
C GLY A 124 15.14 7.85 -5.12
N HIS A 125 16.29 7.87 -4.47
CA HIS A 125 17.36 6.95 -4.78
C HIS A 125 16.92 5.54 -4.38
N PHE A 126 16.72 4.66 -5.38
CA PHE A 126 16.37 3.27 -5.17
C PHE A 126 17.32 2.65 -4.16
N MET A 127 16.76 2.36 -2.99
CA MET A 127 17.48 1.92 -1.81
C MET A 127 18.07 0.55 -2.09
N ILE A 128 19.28 0.29 -1.59
CA ILE A 128 19.73 -1.09 -1.39
C ILE A 128 18.68 -1.74 -0.49
N LEU A 129 18.07 -2.84 -0.93
CA LEU A 129 17.08 -3.55 -0.10
C LEU A 129 17.78 -3.98 1.20
N PRO A 130 17.07 -3.98 2.35
CA PRO A 130 17.66 -4.43 3.59
C PRO A 130 18.28 -5.81 3.44
N ALA A 131 19.45 -6.05 4.03
CA ALA A 131 20.21 -7.30 3.83
C ALA A 131 19.38 -8.55 4.16
N ALA A 132 18.49 -8.44 5.15
CA ALA A 132 17.60 -9.52 5.59
C ALA A 132 16.40 -9.77 4.65
N MET A 133 16.24 -9.02 3.56
CA MET A 133 15.10 -9.15 2.66
C MET A 133 15.01 -10.56 2.05
N LYS A 134 13.85 -11.20 2.23
CA LYS A 134 13.56 -12.57 1.75
C LYS A 134 12.52 -12.59 0.65
N TRP A 135 11.59 -11.64 0.64
CA TRP A 135 10.46 -11.58 -0.28
C TRP A 135 10.24 -10.16 -0.80
N LEU A 136 10.30 -9.98 -2.13
CA LEU A 136 9.90 -8.76 -2.82
C LEU A 136 8.83 -9.06 -3.86
N GLN A 137 7.66 -8.45 -3.72
CA GLN A 137 6.61 -8.46 -4.73
C GLN A 137 6.28 -7.03 -5.14
N TRP A 138 6.52 -6.71 -6.41
CA TRP A 138 6.26 -5.38 -6.97
C TRP A 138 5.59 -5.51 -8.34
N LYS A 139 4.35 -5.97 -8.31
CA LYS A 139 3.55 -6.10 -9.54
C LYS A 139 3.30 -4.74 -10.16
N GLY A 140 3.34 -4.63 -11.48
CA GLY A 140 3.16 -3.32 -12.12
C GLY A 140 4.29 -2.33 -11.84
N CYS A 141 5.49 -2.81 -11.49
CA CYS A 141 6.67 -1.97 -11.31
C CYS A 141 6.90 -1.11 -12.58
N PRO A 142 7.01 0.23 -12.45
CA PRO A 142 7.17 1.12 -13.59
C PRO A 142 8.61 1.19 -14.12
N LEU A 143 9.57 0.51 -13.47
CA LEU A 143 10.97 0.53 -13.85
C LEU A 143 11.22 -0.32 -15.10
N LYS A 144 12.11 0.15 -15.98
CA LYS A 144 12.58 -0.59 -17.16
C LYS A 144 13.70 -1.57 -16.84
N SER A 145 14.49 -1.26 -15.82
CA SER A 145 15.53 -2.12 -15.28
C SER A 145 15.58 -1.97 -13.77
N LEU A 146 15.96 -3.06 -13.10
CA LEU A 146 16.20 -3.01 -11.66
C LEU A 146 17.67 -2.71 -11.37
N PRO A 147 17.97 -1.82 -10.41
CA PRO A 147 19.34 -1.66 -9.96
C PRO A 147 19.85 -3.00 -9.41
N SER A 148 21.01 -3.46 -9.91
CA SER A 148 21.67 -4.69 -9.46
C SER A 148 21.94 -4.71 -7.95
N ALA A 149 22.06 -3.52 -7.34
CA ALA A 149 22.19 -3.33 -5.90
C ALA A 149 20.96 -3.75 -5.07
N LEU A 150 19.83 -4.06 -5.71
CA LEU A 150 18.62 -4.55 -5.03
C LEU A 150 18.74 -6.01 -4.60
N PHE A 151 19.56 -6.82 -5.27
CA PHE A 151 19.58 -8.25 -5.03
C PHE A 151 20.52 -8.61 -3.87
N SER A 152 19.96 -8.69 -2.65
CA SER A 152 20.63 -9.36 -1.54
C SER A 152 20.77 -10.86 -1.86
N LYS A 153 21.87 -11.50 -1.45
CA LYS A 153 22.09 -12.95 -1.58
C LYS A 153 20.99 -13.80 -0.96
N ASP A 154 20.24 -13.19 -0.05
CA ASP A 154 19.24 -13.81 0.80
C ASP A 154 17.81 -13.75 0.24
N LEU A 155 17.61 -13.07 -0.89
CA LEU A 155 16.30 -12.95 -1.52
C LEU A 155 15.85 -14.31 -2.06
N ALA A 156 14.76 -14.84 -1.50
CA ALA A 156 14.22 -16.14 -1.88
C ALA A 156 13.10 -16.02 -2.92
N VAL A 157 12.32 -14.92 -2.86
CA VAL A 157 11.16 -14.71 -3.75
C VAL A 157 11.20 -13.32 -4.34
N LEU A 158 11.12 -13.26 -5.67
CA LEU A 158 11.02 -12.04 -6.46
C LEU A 158 9.85 -12.17 -7.45
N ASP A 159 8.78 -11.40 -7.24
CA ASP A 159 7.64 -11.32 -8.15
C ASP A 159 7.52 -9.90 -8.72
N LEU A 160 7.88 -9.78 -9.98
CA LEU A 160 7.84 -8.55 -10.78
C LEU A 160 6.80 -8.68 -11.91
N SER A 161 5.79 -9.52 -11.73
CA SER A 161 4.79 -9.75 -12.78
C SER A 161 4.06 -8.46 -13.15
N GLN A 162 3.69 -8.33 -14.42
CA GLN A 162 2.99 -7.16 -14.96
C GLN A 162 3.82 -5.86 -14.91
N SER A 163 5.14 -5.95 -14.70
CA SER A 163 6.06 -4.82 -14.82
C SER A 163 6.49 -4.58 -16.27
N SER A 164 7.15 -3.44 -16.51
CA SER A 164 7.78 -3.09 -17.79
C SER A 164 9.28 -3.39 -17.80
N ILE A 165 9.74 -4.34 -16.98
CA ILE A 165 11.16 -4.66 -16.85
C ILE A 165 11.63 -5.39 -18.11
N GLU A 166 12.65 -4.83 -18.74
CA GLU A 166 13.30 -5.37 -19.93
C GLU A 166 14.60 -6.11 -19.57
N GLN A 167 15.25 -5.71 -18.46
CA GLN A 167 16.53 -6.27 -18.01
C GLN A 167 16.58 -6.38 -16.48
N LEU A 168 17.10 -7.52 -16.00
CA LEU A 168 17.36 -7.82 -14.59
C LEU A 168 18.84 -7.64 -14.25
#